data_AF-A0A517STB2-F1
#
_entry.id   AF-A0A517STB2-F1
#
_cell.length_a   1.000
_cell.length_b   1.000
_cell.length_c   1.000
_cell.angle_alpha   90.00
_cell.angle_beta   90.00
_cell.angle_gamma   90.00
#
_symmetry.space_group_name_H-M   'P 1'
#
loop_
_entity.id
_entity.type
_entity.pdbx_description
1 polymer ?
#
loop_
_entity_poly.entity_id
_entity_poly.type
_entity_poly.pdbx_seq_one_letter_code
_entity_poly.pdbx_strand_id
1 'polypeptide(L)'
;MTKKRRSFTASQKADAVRRHLKDQIPVSQIADEMHVQPTMIHNWINSVLQQAERSFESPRSTKAETSKHDAKLQKMREKLDAKNEVISELMEENIRSKKENGEL
;
A
#
# COMPACT_ATOMS: atom_id res chain seq x y z
N MET A 1 -7.94 26.70 18.24
CA MET A 1 -7.28 25.58 18.93
C MET A 1 -7.60 24.28 18.19
N THR A 2 -6.61 23.67 17.54
CA THR A 2 -6.80 22.43 16.76
C THR A 2 -6.97 21.26 17.73
N LYS A 3 -8.20 20.72 17.86
CA LYS A 3 -8.48 19.52 18.65
C LYS A 3 -7.55 18.40 18.17
N LYS A 4 -6.58 18.01 19.01
CA LYS A 4 -5.64 16.91 18.71
C LYS A 4 -6.49 15.65 18.48
N ARG A 5 -6.58 15.19 17.23
CA ARG A 5 -7.37 13.99 16.89
C ARG A 5 -6.83 12.82 17.71
N ARG A 6 -7.69 12.22 18.54
CA ARG A 6 -7.34 11.06 19.35
C ARG A 6 -7.02 9.91 18.40
N SER A 7 -5.77 9.44 18.39
CA SER A 7 -5.35 8.29 17.60
C SER A 7 -5.47 7.03 18.45
N PHE A 8 -6.02 5.98 17.86
CA PHE A 8 -6.06 4.65 18.47
C PHE A 8 -4.99 3.77 17.82
N THR A 9 -4.24 3.05 18.65
CA THR A 9 -3.24 2.10 18.15
C THR A 9 -3.92 0.91 17.49
N ALA A 10 -3.19 0.20 16.63
CA ALA A 10 -3.72 -1.00 15.98
C ALA A 10 -4.23 -2.05 17.00
N SER A 11 -3.52 -2.22 18.12
CA SER A 11 -3.91 -3.12 19.20
C SER A 11 -5.24 -2.72 19.84
N GLN A 12 -5.44 -1.43 20.13
CA GLN A 12 -6.70 -0.92 20.70
C GLN A 12 -7.90 -1.15 19.77
N LYS A 13 -7.71 -0.93 18.46
CA LYS A 13 -8.75 -1.19 17.46
C LYS A 13 -9.09 -2.68 17.39
N ALA A 14 -8.07 -3.54 17.40
CA ALA A 14 -8.24 -4.98 17.35
C ALA A 14 -8.95 -5.53 18.61
N ASP A 15 -8.64 -4.99 19.79
CA ASP A 15 -9.30 -5.39 21.04
C ASP A 15 -10.79 -5.03 21.02
N ALA A 16 -11.14 -3.83 20.56
CA ALA A 16 -12.53 -3.40 20.40
C ALA A 16 -13.32 -4.32 19.46
N VAL A 17 -12.73 -4.68 18.32
CA VAL A 17 -13.35 -5.61 17.36
C VAL A 17 -13.47 -7.01 17.96
N ARG A 18 -12.45 -7.49 18.68
CA ARG A 18 -12.46 -8.80 19.33
C ARG A 18 -13.56 -8.89 20.39
N ARG A 19 -13.71 -7.89 21.25
CA ARG A 19 -14.77 -7.84 22.28
C ARG A 19 -16.16 -7.95 21.67
N HIS A 20 -16.40 -7.28 20.54
CA HIS A 20 -17.67 -7.37 19.85
C HIS A 20 -17.90 -8.75 19.20
N LEU A 21 -16.92 -9.25 18.45
CA LEU A 21 -17.09 -10.50 17.69
C LEU A 21 -17.03 -11.76 18.57
N LYS A 22 -16.17 -11.77 19.58
CA LYS A 22 -15.94 -12.94 20.47
C LYS A 22 -16.85 -12.93 21.68
N ASP A 23 -16.88 -11.80 22.39
CA ASP A 23 -17.58 -11.69 23.68
C ASP A 23 -19.02 -11.17 23.52
N GLN A 24 -19.45 -10.90 22.27
CA GLN A 24 -20.80 -10.43 21.90
C GLN A 24 -21.20 -9.14 22.62
N ILE A 25 -20.22 -8.34 23.04
CA ILE A 25 -20.46 -7.07 23.73
C ILE A 25 -21.04 -6.07 22.73
N PRO A 26 -22.14 -5.35 23.05
CA PRO A 26 -22.72 -4.35 22.17
C PRO A 26 -21.73 -3.24 21.79
N VAL A 27 -21.80 -2.79 20.53
CA VAL A 27 -20.93 -1.72 20.02
C VAL A 27 -21.10 -0.41 20.81
N SER A 28 -22.32 -0.12 21.29
CA SER A 28 -22.61 1.04 22.13
C SER A 28 -21.77 1.05 23.41
N GLN A 29 -21.72 -0.08 24.12
CA GLN A 29 -20.96 -0.22 25.35
C GLN A 29 -19.45 -0.03 25.11
N ILE A 30 -18.91 -0.63 24.05
CA ILE A 30 -17.49 -0.48 23.68
C ILE A 30 -17.18 0.97 23.29
N ALA A 31 -18.11 1.62 22.59
CA ALA A 31 -17.98 3.01 22.17
C ALA A 31 -17.96 3.96 23.39
N ASP A 32 -18.81 3.70 24.39
CA ASP A 32 -18.85 4.45 25.65
C ASP A 32 -17.55 4.27 26.45
N GLU A 33 -17.07 3.03 26.62
CA GLU A 33 -15.81 2.73 27.31
C GLU A 33 -14.62 3.44 26.65
N MET A 34 -14.53 3.38 25.32
CA MET A 34 -13.43 3.98 24.56
C MET A 34 -13.62 5.47 24.27
N HIS A 35 -14.75 6.05 24.67
CA HIS A 35 -15.13 7.44 24.38
C HIS A 35 -15.04 7.77 22.87
N VAL A 36 -15.56 6.87 22.04
CA VAL A 36 -15.61 6.98 20.58
C VAL A 36 -17.05 6.93 20.08
N GLN A 37 -17.26 7.30 18.83
CA GLN A 37 -18.56 7.11 18.19
C GLN A 37 -18.73 5.64 17.77
N PRO A 38 -19.92 5.04 17.96
CA PRO A 38 -20.22 3.67 17.51
C PRO A 38 -19.85 3.39 16.05
N THR A 39 -20.06 4.37 15.17
CA THR A 39 -19.68 4.30 13.74
C THR A 39 -18.20 3.99 13.53
N MET A 40 -17.32 4.47 14.42
CA MET A 40 -15.88 4.22 14.34
C MET A 40 -15.55 2.75 14.61
N ILE A 41 -16.26 2.11 15.55
CA ILE A 41 -16.12 0.68 15.84
C ILE A 41 -16.63 -0.16 14.66
N HIS A 42 -17.79 0.19 14.10
CA HIS A 42 -18.30 -0.47 12.89
C HIS A 42 -17.31 -0.39 11.72
N ASN A 43 -16.65 0.75 11.53
CA ASN A 43 -15.60 0.90 10.51
C ASN A 43 -14.39 -0.02 10.76
N TRP A 44 -13.99 -0.22 12.02
CA TRP A 44 -12.92 -1.15 12.36
C TRP A 44 -13.33 -2.60 12.13
N ILE A 45 -14.55 -2.99 12.49
CA ILE A 45 -15.10 -4.33 12.23
C ILE A 45 -15.09 -4.61 10.73
N ASN A 46 -15.62 -3.68 9.92
CA ASN A 46 -15.64 -3.83 8.46
C ASN A 46 -14.24 -3.96 7.86
N SER A 47 -13.29 -3.16 8.35
CA SER A 47 -11.90 -3.23 7.88
C SER A 47 -11.26 -4.60 8.18
N VAL A 48 -11.53 -5.17 9.35
CA VAL A 48 -11.03 -6.49 9.73
C VAL A 48 -11.68 -7.60 8.88
N LEU A 49 -12.99 -7.52 8.63
CA LEU A 49 -13.70 -8.51 7.82
C LEU A 49 -13.22 -8.50 6.35
N GLN A 50 -13.02 -7.32 5.76
CA GLN A 50 -12.46 -7.21 4.41
C GLN A 50 -11.05 -7.79 4.32
N GLN A 51 -10.23 -7.58 5.35
CA GLN A 51 -8.90 -8.17 5.40
C GLN A 51 -8.96 -9.69 5.66
N ALA A 52 -9.95 -10.16 6.41
CA ALA A 52 -10.16 -11.59 6.68
C ALA A 52 -10.47 -12.34 5.38
N GLU A 53 -11.33 -11.80 4.51
CA GLU A 53 -11.60 -12.39 3.18
C GLU A 53 -10.29 -12.65 2.40
N ARG A 54 -9.41 -11.63 2.34
CA ARG A 54 -8.08 -11.75 1.70
C ARG A 54 -7.16 -12.75 2.41
N SER A 55 -7.27 -12.90 3.72
CA SER A 55 -6.48 -13.86 4.49
C SER A 55 -6.92 -15.31 4.28
N PHE A 56 -8.16 -15.54 3.84
CA PHE A 56 -8.66 -16.88 3.48
C PHE A 56 -8.43 -17.23 2.01
N GLU A 57 -8.01 -16.28 1.18
CA GLU A 57 -7.58 -16.58 -0.19
C GLU A 57 -6.34 -17.49 -0.18
N SER A 58 -6.36 -18.51 -1.05
CA SER A 58 -5.27 -19.48 -1.11
C SER A 58 -3.94 -18.80 -1.45
N PRO A 59 -2.83 -19.13 -0.78
CA PRO A 59 -1.50 -18.60 -1.10
C PRO A 59 -1.06 -18.90 -2.54
N ARG A 60 -1.73 -19.83 -3.24
CA ARG A 60 -1.49 -20.12 -4.65
C ARG A 60 -2.04 -19.03 -5.59
N SER A 61 -3.13 -18.36 -5.23
CA SER A 61 -3.68 -17.23 -5.99
C SER A 61 -2.78 -16.01 -5.86
N THR A 62 -2.43 -15.66 -4.62
CA THR A 62 -1.62 -14.48 -4.31
C THR A 62 -0.21 -14.58 -4.88
N LYS A 63 0.42 -15.77 -4.85
CA LYS A 63 1.75 -15.99 -5.45
C LYS A 63 1.73 -15.92 -6.98
N ALA A 64 0.63 -16.32 -7.62
CA ALA A 64 0.47 -16.19 -9.06
C ALA A 64 0.30 -14.71 -9.47
N GLU A 65 -0.43 -13.92 -8.68
CA GLU A 65 -0.61 -12.48 -8.94
C GLU A 65 0.66 -11.67 -8.66
N THR A 66 1.37 -11.94 -7.56
CA THR A 66 2.66 -11.29 -7.28
C THR A 66 3.70 -11.62 -8.34
N SER A 67 3.80 -12.89 -8.77
CA SER A 67 4.74 -13.29 -9.83
C SER A 67 4.50 -12.58 -11.17
N LYS A 68 3.22 -12.32 -11.53
CA LYS A 68 2.87 -11.55 -12.73
C LYS A 68 3.25 -10.08 -12.60
N HIS A 69 3.06 -9.49 -11.42
CA HIS A 69 3.47 -8.12 -11.13
C HIS A 69 4.99 -7.96 -11.19
N ASP A 70 5.73 -8.89 -10.57
CA ASP A 70 7.19 -8.89 -10.54
C ASP A 70 7.79 -9.04 -11.96
N ALA A 71 7.25 -9.96 -12.76
CA ALA A 71 7.67 -10.14 -14.15
C ALA A 71 7.43 -8.86 -14.99
N LYS A 72 6.31 -8.17 -14.76
CA LYS A 72 6.01 -6.90 -15.45
C LYS A 72 6.96 -5.78 -15.01
N LEU A 73 7.29 -5.72 -13.73
CA LEU A 73 8.26 -4.79 -13.15
C LEU A 73 9.65 -5.01 -13.74
N GLN A 74 10.10 -6.27 -13.81
CA GLN A 74 11.38 -6.63 -14.39
C GLN A 74 11.44 -6.22 -15.87
N LYS A 75 10.42 -6.56 -16.67
CA LYS A 75 10.37 -6.19 -18.09
C LYS A 75 10.40 -4.67 -18.30
N MET A 76 9.74 -3.91 -17.42
CA MET A 76 9.79 -2.44 -17.49
C MET A 76 11.17 -1.89 -17.13
N ARG A 77 11.86 -2.49 -16.15
CA ARG A 77 13.23 -2.11 -15.77
C ARG A 77 14.22 -2.39 -16.90
N GLU A 78 14.19 -3.59 -17.48
CA GLU A 78 15.03 -3.95 -18.63
C GLU A 78 14.81 -2.99 -19.81
N LYS A 79 13.56 -2.61 -20.07
CA LYS A 79 13.24 -1.62 -21.12
C LYS A 79 13.78 -0.23 -20.81
N LEU A 80 13.79 0.17 -19.54
CA LEU A 80 14.33 1.45 -19.11
C LEU A 80 15.85 1.47 -19.26
N ASP A 81 16.52 0.40 -18.84
CA ASP A 81 17.98 0.27 -18.94
C ASP A 81 18.45 0.30 -20.40
N ALA A 82 17.80 -0.47 -21.28
CA ALA A 82 18.09 -0.45 -22.72
C ALA A 82 17.87 0.94 -23.35
N LYS A 83 16.87 1.69 -22.88
CA LYS A 83 16.64 3.07 -23.35
C LYS A 83 17.72 4.03 -22.86
N ASN A 84 18.16 3.88 -21.61
CA ASN A 84 19.22 4.72 -21.05
C ASN A 84 20.55 4.48 -21.77
N GLU A 85 20.88 3.23 -22.10
CA GLU A 85 22.07 2.88 -22.89
C GLU A 85 22.06 3.56 -24.27
N VAL A 86 20.97 3.42 -25.02
CA VAL A 86 20.82 4.06 -26.34
C VAL A 86 20.89 5.59 -26.24
N ILE A 87 20.29 6.19 -25.20
CA ILE A 87 20.37 7.64 -24.98
C ILE A 87 21.80 8.07 -24.67
N SER A 88 22.53 7.32 -23.86
CA SER A 88 23.93 7.61 -23.53
C SER A 88 24.82 7.57 -24.78
N GLU A 89 24.68 6.56 -25.63
CA GLU A 89 25.43 6.47 -26.90
C GLU A 89 25.11 7.65 -27.83
N LEU A 90 23.82 7.96 -28.01
CA LEU A 90 23.38 9.09 -28.84
C LEU A 90 23.84 10.44 -28.28
N MET A 91 23.86 10.62 -26.95
CA MET A 91 24.39 11.82 -26.32
C MET A 91 25.89 11.95 -26.57
N GLU A 92 26.65 10.87 -26.45
CA GLU A 92 28.09 10.89 -26.70
C GLU A 92 28.40 11.24 -28.16
N GLU A 93 27.68 10.66 -29.10
CA GLU A 93 27.78 11.00 -30.52
C GLU A 93 27.41 12.47 -30.78
N ASN A 94 26.30 12.95 -30.22
CA ASN A 94 25.87 14.34 -30.38
C ASN A 94 26.90 15.34 -29.83
N ILE A 95 27.50 15.05 -28.67
CA ILE A 95 28.56 15.87 -28.08
C ILE A 95 29.79 15.87 -28.97
N ARG A 96 30.19 14.72 -29.51
CA ARG A 96 31.33 14.61 -30.43
C ARG A 96 31.09 15.43 -31.70
N SER A 97 29.94 15.28 -32.35
CA SER A 97 29.62 16.06 -33.56
C SER A 97 29.53 17.56 -33.30
N LYS A 98 29.00 17.98 -32.15
CA LYS A 98 28.97 19.41 -31.77
C LYS A 98 30.36 20.00 -31.55
N LYS A 99 31.28 19.23 -30.94
CA LYS A 99 32.69 19.63 -30.81
C LYS A 99 33.38 19.73 -32.18
N GLU A 100 33.12 18.80 -33.09
CA GLU A 100 33.66 18.82 -34.46
C GLU A 100 33.15 20.02 -35.27
N ASN A 101 31.89 20.42 -35.07
CA ASN A 101 31.28 21.58 -35.73
C ASN A 101 31.57 22.92 -35.03
N GLY A 102 32.31 22.93 -33.91
CA GLY A 102 32.64 24.15 -33.15
C GLY A 102 31.44 24.81 -32.46
N GLU A 103 30.35 24.05 -32.24
CA GLU A 103 29.14 24.50 -31.52
C GLU A 103 29.23 24.26 -29.99
N LEU A 104 30.35 23.69 -29.53
CA LEU A 104 30.68 23.42 -28.12
C LEU A 104 32.11 23.88 -27.78
#